data_AF-A0A828RXG4-F1
#
_entry.id   AF-A0A828RXG4-F1
#
_cell.length_a   1.000
_cell.length_b   1.000
_cell.length_c   1.000
_cell.angle_alpha   90.00
_cell.angle_beta   90.00
_cell.angle_gamma   90.00
#
_symmetry.space_group_name_H-M   'P 1'
#
loop_
_entity.id
_entity.type
_entity.pdbx_description
1 polymer ?
#
loop_
_entity_poly.entity_id
_entity_poly.type
_entity_poly.pdbx_seq_one_letter_code
_entity_poly.pdbx_strand_id
1 'polypeptide(L)'
;MGVLSRIFFKKDTDRNNSVAISTNDVQSNFNALKVHPDLKNLLWIADGPKKNYIPKDSDQSIEYKGICIKFSSFSSQEPSLISIKLPIKKVNNPQDIQRPSYFPTYAGLTKEQRGVYWNLLENPYSGEFNIGYVFILYYGLERHLLEGDFDSAFRVILKLRDVYDNASFQSYSACALIITCLIRQREDLIVEFYQSLDKKYELNFSDNLYLLCKMGLQSPLTALDIIRMAKTFEFNNQNYIKKYPDLFLKNMIETMQNNLGAEELDISKYMGDYVWRDLPKQSLPIFSNISIRDKSIDIPLISENFNLKKVIYDLLEQTHKKVKTELAQLRKEGVIPTEKRANPTKGIEVLSFDHIQEKELLNQYKKSCSNAMDKHFALIALQDFYYKYRKLDSKYLQICIDYCNEDINLLPQVQSQYVRDEKENINKLSSIYSKKEIAEQISEIGTFNGNIPAFKRLAIIFEKNKEYLKAIVVCNQAITYYEGITMYDAVAEFEERKKKLQSKLTKISK
;
A
#
# COMPACT_ATOMS: atom_id res chain seq x y z
N MET A 1 -7.27 -35.35 20.69
CA MET A 1 -5.98 -35.39 21.41
C MET A 1 -4.88 -35.48 20.37
N GLY A 2 -4.04 -34.46 20.28
CA GLY A 2 -2.94 -34.37 19.32
C GLY A 2 -1.71 -33.83 20.02
N VAL A 3 -0.61 -34.55 19.87
CA VAL A 3 0.69 -34.38 20.51
C VAL A 3 1.25 -32.99 20.23
N LEU A 4 1.58 -32.23 21.29
CA LEU A 4 2.56 -31.12 21.41
C LEU A 4 2.18 -30.10 22.52
N SER A 5 1.72 -30.58 23.68
CA SER A 5 1.62 -29.80 24.91
C SER A 5 2.75 -30.19 25.87
N ARG A 6 3.92 -29.57 25.72
CA ARG A 6 4.99 -29.48 26.74
C ARG A 6 6.08 -28.57 26.20
N ILE A 7 6.63 -27.74 27.10
CA ILE A 7 7.58 -26.63 26.89
C ILE A 7 6.74 -25.36 26.58
N PHE A 8 6.45 -24.46 27.52
CA PHE A 8 7.39 -23.57 28.20
C PHE A 8 6.88 -23.12 29.59
N PHE A 9 7.77 -23.08 30.58
CA PHE A 9 7.68 -22.24 31.77
C PHE A 9 9.01 -21.46 31.89
N LYS A 10 8.96 -20.12 31.89
CA LYS A 10 9.34 -19.29 33.04
C LYS A 10 9.14 -17.81 32.71
N LYS A 11 8.48 -17.13 33.63
CA LYS A 11 8.21 -15.69 33.65
C LYS A 11 8.98 -15.18 34.86
N ASP A 12 10.02 -14.39 34.65
CA ASP A 12 10.67 -13.68 35.74
C ASP A 12 10.19 -12.23 35.75
N THR A 13 9.55 -11.90 36.86
CA THR A 13 9.18 -10.57 37.32
C THR A 13 10.37 -9.93 38.00
N ASP A 14 10.60 -8.63 37.79
CA ASP A 14 11.11 -7.79 38.87
C ASP A 14 10.60 -6.34 38.79
N ARG A 15 10.20 -5.85 39.96
CA ARG A 15 9.82 -4.48 40.29
C ARG A 15 11.04 -3.75 40.84
N ASN A 16 11.15 -2.43 40.66
CA ASN A 16 11.36 -1.50 41.79
C ASN A 16 11.29 0.00 41.41
N ASN A 17 11.12 0.81 42.46
CA ASN A 17 10.52 2.15 42.54
C ASN A 17 11.48 3.35 42.34
N SER A 18 10.86 4.45 41.87
CA SER A 18 10.99 5.90 42.19
C SER A 18 12.31 6.55 42.67
N VAL A 19 12.59 7.78 42.19
CA VAL A 19 12.54 9.07 42.96
C VAL A 19 12.72 10.25 41.98
N ALA A 20 12.01 11.36 42.23
CA ALA A 20 12.02 12.60 41.45
C ALA A 20 12.95 13.67 42.07
N ILE A 21 13.62 14.48 41.24
CA ILE A 21 14.10 15.84 41.58
C ILE A 21 13.95 16.74 40.36
N SER A 22 13.41 17.94 40.58
CA SER A 22 13.06 19.01 39.64
C SER A 22 14.15 20.06 39.49
N THR A 23 14.37 20.57 38.27
CA THR A 23 14.80 21.97 38.01
C THR A 23 14.35 22.43 36.62
N ASN A 24 13.79 23.64 36.56
CA ASN A 24 13.12 24.23 35.41
C ASN A 24 14.09 24.79 34.36
N ASP A 25 14.09 24.14 33.20
CA ASP A 25 14.09 24.73 31.86
C ASP A 25 13.12 23.86 31.06
N VAL A 26 12.23 24.42 30.24
CA VAL A 26 11.06 23.68 29.69
C VAL A 26 11.49 22.66 28.62
N GLN A 27 12.04 21.54 29.07
CA GLN A 27 11.88 20.20 28.52
C GLN A 27 10.41 19.80 28.77
N SER A 28 9.57 19.95 27.76
CA SER A 28 8.13 19.69 27.89
C SER A 28 7.86 18.21 28.21
N ASN A 29 7.45 18.00 29.45
CA ASN A 29 6.82 16.81 30.05
C ASN A 29 6.29 15.75 29.08
N PHE A 30 7.10 14.72 28.82
CA PHE A 30 6.63 13.43 28.32
C PHE A 30 5.53 12.82 29.23
N ASN A 31 5.53 13.19 30.53
CA ASN A 31 4.54 12.77 31.51
C ASN A 31 3.14 13.39 31.32
N ALA A 32 3.01 14.46 30.51
CA ALA A 32 1.73 15.11 30.23
C ALA A 32 1.08 14.63 28.92
N LEU A 33 1.80 13.84 28.11
CA LEU A 33 1.33 13.35 26.83
C LEU A 33 0.55 12.05 27.04
N LYS A 34 -0.72 12.07 26.63
CA LYS A 34 -1.61 10.91 26.71
C LYS A 34 -1.42 10.05 25.47
N VAL A 35 -1.51 8.74 25.68
CA VAL A 35 -1.47 7.73 24.62
C VAL A 35 -2.69 6.85 24.79
N HIS A 36 -3.33 6.52 23.67
CA HIS A 36 -4.46 5.61 23.64
C HIS A 36 -4.08 4.28 24.32
N PRO A 37 -4.96 3.69 25.16
CA PRO A 37 -4.65 2.46 25.90
C PRO A 37 -4.09 1.33 25.03
N ASP A 38 -4.64 1.13 23.84
CA ASP A 38 -4.21 0.10 22.89
C ASP A 38 -2.76 0.25 22.42
N LEU A 39 -2.18 1.45 22.50
CA LEU A 39 -0.82 1.73 22.01
C LEU A 39 0.25 1.66 23.10
N LYS A 40 -0.11 1.55 24.38
CA LYS A 40 0.84 1.72 25.51
C LYS A 40 2.09 0.82 25.44
N ASN A 41 1.96 -0.39 24.90
CA ASN A 41 3.05 -1.35 24.76
C ASN A 41 3.51 -1.54 23.31
N LEU A 42 3.00 -0.70 22.39
CA LEU A 42 3.24 -0.80 20.96
C LEU A 42 4.05 0.38 20.39
N LEU A 43 4.62 1.21 21.28
CA LEU A 43 5.48 2.33 20.89
C LEU A 43 6.95 1.97 21.09
N TRP A 44 7.77 2.24 20.08
CA TRP A 44 9.21 2.10 20.15
C TRP A 44 9.83 3.41 20.67
N ILE A 45 10.57 3.31 21.76
CA ILE A 45 11.20 4.44 22.46
C ILE A 45 12.72 4.31 22.35
N ALA A 46 13.35 5.37 21.85
CA ALA A 46 14.78 5.46 21.56
C ALA A 46 15.66 5.59 22.81
N ASP A 47 15.16 6.33 23.80
CA ASP A 47 15.95 6.87 24.90
C ASP A 47 15.13 7.06 26.19
N GLY A 48 15.85 7.32 27.28
CA GLY A 48 15.26 7.49 28.61
C GLY A 48 14.84 6.17 29.29
N PRO A 49 14.12 6.25 30.42
CA PRO A 49 13.81 5.09 31.26
C PRO A 49 12.91 4.04 30.61
N LYS A 50 12.20 4.41 29.54
CA LYS A 50 11.29 3.53 28.79
C LYS A 50 11.88 3.02 27.47
N LYS A 51 13.19 3.22 27.22
CA LYS A 51 13.87 2.71 26.03
C LYS A 51 13.59 1.21 25.87
N ASN A 52 13.10 0.82 24.70
CA ASN A 52 12.72 -0.57 24.42
C ASN A 52 13.14 -1.07 23.03
N TYR A 53 13.80 -0.23 22.22
CA TYR A 53 14.33 -0.63 20.92
C TYR A 53 15.84 -0.90 20.98
N ILE A 54 16.23 -2.04 20.43
CA ILE A 54 17.62 -2.45 20.23
C ILE A 54 17.73 -2.91 18.79
N PRO A 55 18.49 -2.21 17.91
CA PRO A 55 18.72 -2.67 16.55
C PRO A 55 19.33 -4.07 16.56
N LYS A 56 18.81 -4.95 15.72
CA LYS A 56 19.34 -6.31 15.54
C LYS A 56 19.40 -6.64 14.07
N ASP A 57 20.54 -7.16 13.65
CA ASP A 57 20.63 -7.84 12.37
C ASP A 57 20.01 -9.23 12.52
N SER A 58 19.17 -9.61 11.57
CA SER A 58 18.66 -10.97 11.53
C SER A 58 18.31 -11.39 10.11
N ASP A 59 18.98 -12.45 9.68
CA ASP A 59 18.55 -13.21 8.52
C ASP A 59 17.77 -14.43 9.00
N GLN A 60 16.54 -14.59 8.51
CA GLN A 60 15.69 -15.74 8.76
C GLN A 60 15.11 -16.21 7.45
N SER A 61 14.91 -17.52 7.33
CA SER A 61 14.08 -18.08 6.27
C SER A 61 13.07 -19.03 6.89
N ILE A 62 11.80 -18.86 6.51
CA ILE A 62 10.72 -19.75 6.88
C ILE A 62 10.19 -20.37 5.60
N GLU A 63 10.19 -21.70 5.55
CA GLU A 63 9.50 -22.44 4.50
C GLU A 63 8.22 -23.04 5.09
N TYR A 64 7.08 -22.62 4.57
CA TYR A 64 5.79 -23.18 4.96
C TYR A 64 5.04 -23.61 3.71
N LYS A 65 4.79 -24.93 3.58
CA LYS A 65 4.14 -25.52 2.41
C LYS A 65 4.65 -24.83 1.13
N GLY A 66 5.94 -25.00 0.78
CA GLY A 66 6.56 -24.50 -0.46
C GLY A 66 6.54 -22.97 -0.71
N ILE A 67 6.02 -22.18 0.22
CA ILE A 67 6.18 -20.72 0.31
C ILE A 67 7.48 -20.48 1.08
N CYS A 68 8.47 -19.90 0.41
CA CYS A 68 9.73 -19.49 1.03
C CYS A 68 9.63 -18.02 1.39
N ILE A 69 9.84 -17.72 2.67
CA ILE A 69 9.78 -16.38 3.23
C ILE A 69 11.19 -16.07 3.70
N LYS A 70 11.83 -15.08 3.10
CA LYS A 70 13.15 -14.62 3.51
C LYS A 70 13.00 -13.30 4.24
N PHE A 71 13.63 -13.23 5.39
CA PHE A 71 13.72 -12.03 6.20
C PHE A 71 15.19 -11.70 6.28
N SER A 72 15.57 -10.53 5.81
CA SER A 72 16.80 -9.88 6.24
C SER A 72 16.38 -8.61 6.97
N SER A 73 16.96 -8.38 8.13
CA SER A 73 16.89 -7.11 8.83
C SER A 73 18.32 -6.64 8.94
N PHE A 74 18.63 -5.53 8.27
CA PHE A 74 19.85 -4.79 8.53
C PHE A 74 19.55 -3.72 9.58
N SER A 75 20.54 -3.33 10.36
CA SER A 75 20.50 -2.36 11.46
C SER A 75 20.11 -0.92 11.07
N SER A 76 19.18 -0.76 10.14
CA SER A 76 18.59 0.51 9.80
C SER A 76 17.71 1.05 10.94
N GLN A 77 17.66 2.37 11.03
CA GLN A 77 16.98 3.07 12.09
C GLN A 77 15.46 2.94 11.94
N GLU A 78 14.78 2.53 13.02
CA GLU A 78 13.31 2.40 13.05
C GLU A 78 12.63 3.78 12.83
N PRO A 79 11.83 3.97 11.76
CA PRO A 79 11.17 5.25 11.46
C PRO A 79 10.21 5.73 12.54
N SER A 80 9.55 4.80 13.24
CA SER A 80 8.60 5.10 14.31
C SER A 80 9.26 5.42 15.65
N LEU A 81 10.59 5.34 15.73
CA LEU A 81 11.33 5.40 16.97
C LEU A 81 11.22 6.78 17.64
N ILE A 82 10.52 6.82 18.78
CA ILE A 82 10.25 8.04 19.54
C ILE A 82 11.45 8.35 20.43
N SER A 83 12.13 9.46 20.14
CA SER A 83 13.07 10.06 21.09
C SER A 83 12.37 11.09 21.97
N ILE A 84 12.51 10.94 23.28
CA ILE A 84 11.96 11.86 24.29
C ILE A 84 12.80 13.13 24.42
N LYS A 85 14.02 13.13 23.85
CA LYS A 85 14.93 14.29 23.84
C LYS A 85 14.58 15.30 22.74
N LEU A 86 13.81 14.91 21.75
CA LEU A 86 13.43 15.78 20.64
C LEU A 86 12.30 16.74 21.04
N PRO A 87 12.38 18.04 20.70
CA PRO A 87 11.44 19.04 21.20
C PRO A 87 10.03 18.84 20.62
N ILE A 88 9.01 18.98 21.47
CA ILE A 88 7.59 18.86 21.11
C ILE A 88 6.87 20.18 21.44
N LYS A 89 6.04 20.66 20.53
CA LYS A 89 5.17 21.81 20.74
C LYS A 89 3.71 21.37 20.60
N LYS A 90 2.89 21.67 21.62
CA LYS A 90 1.46 21.39 21.59
C LYS A 90 0.80 22.15 20.45
N VAL A 91 -0.06 21.47 19.71
CA VAL A 91 -0.81 22.03 18.58
C VAL A 91 -2.30 21.90 18.87
N ASN A 92 -3.02 23.02 18.75
CA ASN A 92 -4.47 23.04 18.96
C ASN A 92 -5.23 22.56 17.73
N ASN A 93 -4.71 22.86 16.54
CA ASN A 93 -5.38 22.55 15.28
C ASN A 93 -4.42 21.79 14.34
N PRO A 94 -4.47 20.44 14.33
CA PRO A 94 -3.56 19.61 13.54
C PRO A 94 -3.55 19.91 12.04
N GLN A 95 -4.66 20.39 11.49
CA GLN A 95 -4.82 20.67 10.06
C GLN A 95 -4.02 21.89 9.58
N ASP A 96 -3.63 22.78 10.49
CA ASP A 96 -2.84 23.98 10.17
C ASP A 96 -1.35 23.67 10.02
N ILE A 97 -0.93 22.47 10.39
CA ILE A 97 0.47 22.05 10.35
C ILE A 97 0.75 21.33 9.04
N GLN A 98 1.86 21.69 8.39
CA GLN A 98 2.31 21.02 7.18
C GLN A 98 2.43 19.51 7.39
N ARG A 99 1.90 18.75 6.43
CA ARG A 99 1.99 17.28 6.41
C ARG A 99 3.46 16.80 6.50
N PRO A 100 3.70 15.59 7.02
CA PRO A 100 5.02 14.96 6.97
C PRO A 100 5.51 14.75 5.54
N SER A 101 6.82 14.47 5.41
CA SER A 101 7.42 14.01 4.16
C SER A 101 6.87 12.64 3.72
N TYR A 102 7.17 12.22 2.49
CA TYR A 102 6.64 10.98 1.91
C TYR A 102 7.11 9.70 2.59
N PHE A 103 8.36 9.64 3.04
CA PHE A 103 8.87 8.60 3.94
C PHE A 103 9.08 9.20 5.32
N PRO A 104 8.00 9.37 6.10
CA PRO A 104 8.10 10.12 7.34
C PRO A 104 8.78 9.28 8.42
N THR A 105 9.63 9.93 9.22
CA THR A 105 10.21 9.37 10.44
C THR A 105 9.91 10.30 11.61
N TYR A 106 9.78 9.76 12.82
CA TYR A 106 9.58 10.58 14.02
C TYR A 106 10.72 11.59 14.23
N ALA A 107 11.96 11.16 13.96
CA ALA A 107 13.15 12.00 14.05
C ALA A 107 13.12 13.19 13.05
N GLY A 108 12.57 12.95 11.85
CA GLY A 108 12.43 13.95 10.80
C GLY A 108 11.32 14.99 11.06
N LEU A 109 10.39 14.73 11.98
CA LEU A 109 9.32 15.66 12.30
C LEU A 109 9.83 16.96 12.94
N THR A 110 9.23 18.09 12.60
CA THR A 110 9.39 19.35 13.33
C THR A 110 8.76 19.26 14.73
N LYS A 111 9.04 20.22 15.61
CA LYS A 111 8.46 20.25 16.97
C LYS A 111 6.93 20.37 16.95
N GLU A 112 6.36 21.13 16.01
CA GLU A 112 4.91 21.22 15.77
C GLU A 112 4.34 19.90 15.23
N GLN A 113 4.99 19.30 14.23
CA GLN A 113 4.56 18.02 13.66
C GLN A 113 4.61 16.88 14.69
N ARG A 114 5.61 16.87 15.59
CA ARG A 114 5.62 15.95 16.73
C ARG A 114 4.40 16.17 17.63
N GLY A 115 4.01 17.42 17.87
CA GLY A 115 2.77 17.72 18.60
C GLY A 115 1.53 17.11 17.95
N VAL A 116 1.42 17.19 16.62
CA VAL A 116 0.35 16.53 15.87
C VAL A 116 0.42 15.01 15.99
N TYR A 117 1.61 14.42 15.89
CA TYR A 117 1.80 12.98 16.06
C TYR A 117 1.36 12.52 17.46
N TRP A 118 1.65 13.28 18.52
CA TRP A 118 1.16 12.98 19.87
C TRP A 118 -0.36 13.07 19.98
N ASN A 119 -1.01 14.03 19.31
CA ASN A 119 -2.48 14.07 19.24
C ASN A 119 -3.04 12.82 18.52
N LEU A 120 -2.35 12.32 17.48
CA LEU A 120 -2.70 11.05 16.84
C LEU A 120 -2.55 9.88 17.83
N LEU A 121 -1.46 9.81 18.59
CA LEU A 121 -1.26 8.73 19.57
C LEU A 121 -2.30 8.76 20.69
N GLU A 122 -2.86 9.92 21.04
CA GLU A 122 -3.96 10.05 21.99
C GLU A 122 -5.29 9.55 21.41
N ASN A 123 -5.58 9.86 20.13
CA ASN A 123 -6.83 9.51 19.47
C ASN A 123 -6.63 8.92 18.06
N PRO A 124 -6.05 7.71 17.95
CA PRO A 124 -5.63 7.13 16.67
C PRO A 124 -6.80 6.75 15.77
N TYR A 125 -8.00 6.62 16.31
CA TYR A 125 -9.18 6.12 15.60
C TYR A 125 -10.14 7.24 15.15
N SER A 126 -9.71 8.50 15.19
CA SER A 126 -10.54 9.63 14.72
C SER A 126 -10.75 9.65 13.20
N GLY A 127 -9.82 9.08 12.42
CA GLY A 127 -9.84 9.18 10.95
C GLY A 127 -9.42 10.56 10.40
N GLU A 128 -9.14 11.56 11.26
CA GLU A 128 -8.94 12.96 10.84
C GLU A 128 -7.47 13.32 10.55
N PHE A 129 -6.53 12.53 11.07
CA PHE A 129 -5.11 12.82 10.94
C PHE A 129 -4.59 12.50 9.53
N ASN A 130 -3.64 13.33 9.06
CA ASN A 130 -2.96 13.07 7.80
C ASN A 130 -2.29 11.68 7.81
N ILE A 131 -2.48 10.92 6.73
CA ILE A 131 -2.00 9.54 6.63
C ILE A 131 -0.48 9.40 6.85
N GLY A 132 0.32 10.43 6.59
CA GLY A 132 1.76 10.42 6.86
C GLY A 132 2.08 10.17 8.34
N TYR A 133 1.30 10.73 9.27
CA TYR A 133 1.46 10.45 10.70
C TYR A 133 1.03 9.03 11.05
N VAL A 134 -0.04 8.53 10.41
CA VAL A 134 -0.51 7.16 10.58
C VAL A 134 0.55 6.17 10.10
N PHE A 135 1.26 6.48 9.01
CA PHE A 135 2.37 5.66 8.51
C PHE A 135 3.52 5.56 9.52
N ILE A 136 3.87 6.63 10.24
CA ILE A 136 4.88 6.56 11.31
C ILE A 136 4.45 5.56 12.39
N LEU A 137 3.21 5.62 12.86
CA LEU A 137 2.69 4.65 13.84
C LEU A 137 2.69 3.23 13.26
N TYR A 138 2.19 3.09 12.02
CA TYR A 138 2.10 1.82 11.32
C TYR A 138 3.45 1.14 11.14
N TYR A 139 4.53 1.89 10.86
CA TYR A 139 5.88 1.33 10.79
C TYR A 139 6.30 0.61 12.08
N GLY A 140 5.97 1.20 13.24
CA GLY A 140 6.21 0.57 14.54
C GLY A 140 5.35 -0.68 14.76
N LEU A 141 4.09 -0.65 14.31
CA LEU A 141 3.20 -1.81 14.37
C LEU A 141 3.68 -2.95 13.46
N GLU A 142 4.20 -2.66 12.27
CA GLU A 142 4.80 -3.66 11.38
C GLU A 142 5.99 -4.38 12.04
N ARG A 143 6.80 -3.65 12.80
CA ARG A 143 7.86 -4.27 13.61
C ARG A 143 7.29 -5.17 14.70
N HIS A 144 6.20 -4.78 15.35
CA HIS A 144 5.53 -5.65 16.32
C HIS A 144 4.95 -6.92 15.68
N LEU A 145 4.40 -6.84 14.46
CA LEU A 145 3.96 -8.03 13.71
C LEU A 145 5.11 -9.04 13.50
N LEU A 146 6.30 -8.52 13.21
CA LEU A 146 7.51 -9.29 12.97
C LEU A 146 8.14 -9.88 14.24
N GLU A 147 8.42 -9.06 15.25
CA GLU A 147 9.30 -9.44 16.38
C GLU A 147 8.78 -9.05 17.76
N GLY A 148 7.61 -8.41 17.87
CA GLY A 148 7.04 -7.95 19.13
C GLY A 148 5.69 -8.58 19.46
N ASP A 149 4.86 -7.83 20.20
CA ASP A 149 3.47 -8.18 20.47
C ASP A 149 2.59 -8.06 19.19
N PHE A 150 2.69 -9.07 18.34
CA PHE A 150 1.98 -9.10 17.06
C PHE A 150 0.45 -9.16 17.25
N ASP A 151 -0.07 -9.82 18.28
CA ASP A 151 -1.50 -9.94 18.54
C ASP A 151 -2.13 -8.57 18.82
N SER A 152 -1.51 -7.75 19.68
CA SER A 152 -2.00 -6.40 19.97
C SER A 152 -1.83 -5.49 18.75
N ALA A 153 -0.68 -5.56 18.06
CA ALA A 153 -0.44 -4.77 16.87
C ALA A 153 -1.43 -5.08 15.73
N PHE A 154 -1.73 -6.35 15.50
CA PHE A 154 -2.71 -6.81 14.52
C PHE A 154 -4.06 -6.12 14.71
N ARG A 155 -4.60 -6.14 15.93
CA ARG A 155 -5.90 -5.54 16.26
C ARG A 155 -5.90 -4.02 16.15
N VAL A 156 -4.80 -3.37 16.52
CA VAL A 156 -4.64 -1.93 16.32
C VAL A 156 -4.66 -1.60 14.83
N ILE A 157 -3.96 -2.37 13.99
CA ILE A 157 -3.96 -2.16 12.53
C ILE A 157 -5.37 -2.35 11.97
N LEU A 158 -6.14 -3.35 12.40
CA LEU A 158 -7.54 -3.50 11.98
C LEU A 158 -8.38 -2.27 12.30
N LYS A 159 -8.29 -1.74 13.53
CA LYS A 159 -9.01 -0.51 13.93
C LYS A 159 -8.56 0.73 13.13
N LEU A 160 -7.28 0.82 12.77
CA LEU A 160 -6.80 1.89 11.90
C LEU A 160 -7.35 1.73 10.48
N ARG A 161 -7.36 0.52 9.93
CA ARG A 161 -7.95 0.23 8.61
C ARG A 161 -9.43 0.60 8.57
N ASP A 162 -10.15 0.38 9.66
CA ASP A 162 -11.57 0.69 9.79
C ASP A 162 -11.90 2.17 9.62
N VAL A 163 -10.99 3.09 9.96
CA VAL A 163 -11.26 4.54 9.96
C VAL A 163 -10.48 5.33 8.90
N TYR A 164 -9.47 4.74 8.27
CA TYR A 164 -8.64 5.41 7.26
C TYR A 164 -8.83 4.84 5.85
N ASP A 165 -9.62 5.53 5.03
CA ASP A 165 -9.74 5.27 3.58
C ASP A 165 -8.51 5.83 2.84
N ASN A 166 -7.41 5.08 2.86
CA ASN A 166 -6.24 5.36 2.05
C ASN A 166 -5.79 4.10 1.31
N ALA A 167 -5.82 4.17 -0.02
CA ALA A 167 -5.54 3.01 -0.88
C ALA A 167 -4.20 2.32 -0.58
N SER A 168 -3.12 3.09 -0.38
CA SER A 168 -1.80 2.54 -0.08
C SER A 168 -1.77 1.88 1.30
N PHE A 169 -2.32 2.56 2.32
CA PHE A 169 -2.42 2.01 3.67
C PHE A 169 -3.23 0.71 3.69
N GLN A 170 -4.38 0.67 3.01
CA GLN A 170 -5.23 -0.52 2.89
C GLN A 170 -4.49 -1.67 2.18
N SER A 171 -3.74 -1.38 1.13
CA SER A 171 -2.98 -2.41 0.40
C SER A 171 -1.83 -2.98 1.23
N TYR A 172 -1.01 -2.10 1.83
CA TYR A 172 0.18 -2.53 2.60
C TYR A 172 -0.20 -3.26 3.88
N SER A 173 -1.17 -2.73 4.64
CA SER A 173 -1.60 -3.37 5.89
C SER A 173 -2.31 -4.70 5.66
N ALA A 174 -3.09 -4.85 4.60
CA ALA A 174 -3.66 -6.15 4.26
C ALA A 174 -2.56 -7.18 3.97
N CYS A 175 -1.54 -6.81 3.19
CA CYS A 175 -0.39 -7.68 2.92
C CYS A 175 0.29 -8.12 4.23
N ALA A 176 0.67 -7.17 5.09
CA ALA A 176 1.35 -7.46 6.34
C ALA A 176 0.52 -8.36 7.28
N LEU A 177 -0.78 -8.10 7.42
CA LEU A 177 -1.66 -8.89 8.28
C LEU A 177 -1.84 -10.33 7.77
N ILE A 178 -2.14 -10.49 6.49
CA ILE A 178 -2.35 -11.82 5.88
C ILE A 178 -1.07 -12.66 5.99
N ILE A 179 0.08 -12.08 5.64
CA ILE A 179 1.36 -12.78 5.71
C ILE A 179 1.73 -13.10 7.16
N THR A 180 1.46 -12.19 8.11
CA THR A 180 1.67 -12.47 9.54
C THR A 180 0.85 -13.67 9.99
N CYS A 181 -0.42 -13.74 9.63
CA CYS A 181 -1.26 -14.88 10.00
C CYS A 181 -0.75 -16.20 9.42
N LEU A 182 -0.29 -16.19 8.16
CA LEU A 182 0.26 -17.38 7.51
C LEU A 182 1.55 -17.85 8.18
N ILE A 183 2.50 -16.94 8.45
CA ILE A 183 3.77 -17.24 9.13
C ILE A 183 3.52 -17.79 10.54
N ARG A 184 2.60 -17.16 11.27
CA ARG A 184 2.29 -17.51 12.67
C ARG A 184 1.30 -18.67 12.79
N GLN A 185 0.72 -19.13 11.68
CA GLN A 185 -0.32 -20.17 11.64
C GLN A 185 -1.52 -19.82 12.54
N ARG A 186 -1.96 -18.55 12.48
CA ARG A 186 -3.06 -18.01 13.29
C ARG A 186 -4.34 -17.89 12.48
N GLU A 187 -5.05 -19.00 12.33
CA GLU A 187 -6.33 -19.08 11.62
C GLU A 187 -7.37 -18.13 12.22
N ASP A 188 -7.41 -18.03 13.56
CA ASP A 188 -8.30 -17.12 14.29
C ASP A 188 -8.10 -15.65 13.88
N LEU A 189 -6.86 -15.21 13.63
CA LEU A 189 -6.58 -13.87 13.16
C LEU A 189 -6.93 -13.67 11.68
N ILE A 190 -6.82 -14.71 10.83
CA ILE A 190 -7.32 -14.63 9.45
C ILE A 190 -8.84 -14.43 9.45
N VAL A 191 -9.56 -15.13 10.34
CA VAL A 191 -11.00 -14.95 10.52
C VAL A 191 -11.31 -13.51 10.96
N GLU A 192 -10.57 -12.99 11.96
CA GLU A 192 -10.76 -11.61 12.45
C GLU A 192 -10.51 -10.57 11.32
N PHE A 193 -9.45 -10.73 10.53
CA PHE A 193 -9.21 -9.87 9.36
C PHE A 193 -10.31 -9.98 8.31
N TYR A 194 -10.76 -11.19 7.99
CA TYR A 194 -11.80 -11.39 6.99
C TYR A 194 -13.13 -10.74 7.41
N GLN A 195 -13.49 -10.88 8.68
CA GLN A 195 -14.68 -10.26 9.26
C GLN A 195 -14.60 -8.74 9.32
N SER A 196 -13.39 -8.18 9.35
CA SER A 196 -13.19 -6.72 9.32
C SER A 196 -13.31 -6.11 7.91
N LEU A 197 -13.64 -6.89 6.87
CA LEU A 197 -13.77 -6.39 5.49
C LEU A 197 -15.22 -6.01 5.18
N ASP A 198 -15.77 -5.07 5.95
CA ASP A 198 -17.18 -4.68 5.86
C ASP A 198 -17.39 -3.41 5.01
N LYS A 199 -16.33 -2.66 4.72
CA LYS A 199 -16.35 -1.46 3.87
C LYS A 199 -15.62 -1.69 2.56
N LYS A 200 -16.14 -1.05 1.51
CA LYS A 200 -15.63 -1.21 0.14
C LYS A 200 -14.15 -0.85 -0.01
N TYR A 201 -13.66 0.17 0.68
CA TYR A 201 -12.26 0.59 0.55
C TYR A 201 -11.28 -0.38 1.23
N GLU A 202 -11.73 -1.20 2.18
CA GLU A 202 -10.88 -2.16 2.89
C GLU A 202 -10.48 -3.33 1.99
N LEU A 203 -11.28 -3.58 0.95
CA LEU A 203 -11.01 -4.53 -0.12
C LEU A 203 -9.96 -4.04 -1.13
N ASN A 204 -9.34 -2.87 -0.90
CA ASN A 204 -8.28 -2.34 -1.74
C ASN A 204 -6.92 -3.01 -1.44
N PHE A 205 -6.80 -4.29 -1.82
CA PHE A 205 -5.59 -5.09 -1.78
C PHE A 205 -5.63 -6.20 -2.84
N SER A 206 -4.52 -6.93 -2.99
CA SER A 206 -4.34 -7.95 -4.03
C SER A 206 -5.41 -9.05 -3.99
N ASP A 207 -6.01 -9.33 -5.16
CA ASP A 207 -6.92 -10.46 -5.34
C ASP A 207 -6.26 -11.81 -5.03
N ASN A 208 -4.96 -11.94 -5.33
CA ASN A 208 -4.23 -13.16 -5.01
C ASN A 208 -4.10 -13.37 -3.50
N LEU A 209 -3.90 -12.30 -2.73
CA LEU A 209 -3.89 -12.38 -1.27
C LEU A 209 -5.29 -12.67 -0.70
N TYR A 210 -6.34 -12.15 -1.35
CA TYR A 210 -7.73 -12.49 -1.00
C TYR A 210 -8.02 -13.98 -1.19
N LEU A 211 -7.62 -14.55 -2.34
CA LEU A 211 -7.72 -15.98 -2.62
C LEU A 211 -6.94 -16.82 -1.60
N LEU A 212 -5.74 -16.37 -1.23
CA LEU A 212 -4.91 -17.04 -0.22
C LEU A 212 -5.60 -17.08 1.16
N CYS A 213 -6.29 -16.01 1.55
CA CYS A 213 -7.11 -16.00 2.77
C CYS A 213 -8.25 -17.00 2.70
N LYS A 214 -9.01 -16.97 1.60
CA LYS A 214 -10.14 -17.89 1.38
C LYS A 214 -9.70 -19.36 1.45
N MET A 215 -8.58 -19.69 0.80
CA MET A 215 -7.98 -21.02 0.89
C MET A 215 -7.53 -21.37 2.31
N GLY A 216 -6.86 -20.45 3.00
CA GLY A 216 -6.40 -20.66 4.37
C GLY A 216 -7.54 -20.94 5.36
N LEU A 217 -8.68 -20.26 5.17
CA LEU A 217 -9.91 -20.47 5.95
C LEU A 217 -10.76 -21.65 5.46
N GLN A 218 -10.35 -22.35 4.40
CA GLN A 218 -11.20 -23.32 3.69
C GLN A 218 -12.59 -22.76 3.35
N SER A 219 -12.65 -21.45 3.09
CA SER A 219 -13.87 -20.73 2.80
C SER A 219 -14.08 -20.69 1.28
N PRO A 220 -15.26 -21.08 0.79
CA PRO A 220 -15.55 -21.06 -0.64
C PRO A 220 -15.71 -19.61 -1.16
N LEU A 221 -15.62 -19.48 -2.49
CA LEU A 221 -15.88 -18.23 -3.19
C LEU A 221 -17.37 -18.07 -3.43
N THR A 222 -17.91 -16.95 -2.99
CA THR A 222 -19.28 -16.52 -3.29
C THR A 222 -19.36 -15.89 -4.68
N ALA A 223 -20.58 -15.69 -5.18
CA ALA A 223 -20.81 -14.91 -6.40
C ALA A 223 -20.21 -13.50 -6.33
N LEU A 224 -20.27 -12.83 -5.17
CA LEU A 224 -19.68 -11.51 -4.95
C LEU A 224 -18.15 -11.53 -5.07
N ASP A 225 -17.51 -12.56 -4.51
CA ASP A 225 -16.06 -12.76 -4.59
C ASP A 225 -15.61 -12.88 -6.05
N ILE A 226 -16.31 -13.72 -6.82
CA ILE A 226 -15.99 -13.96 -8.23
C ILE A 226 -16.21 -12.69 -9.07
N ILE A 227 -17.32 -11.97 -8.85
CA ILE A 227 -17.60 -10.71 -9.57
C ILE A 227 -16.54 -9.65 -9.27
N ARG A 228 -16.13 -9.52 -8.00
CA ARG A 228 -15.06 -8.60 -7.59
C ARG A 228 -13.77 -8.88 -8.36
N MET A 229 -13.41 -10.15 -8.50
CA MET A 229 -12.15 -10.61 -9.12
C MET A 229 -12.27 -10.90 -10.62
N ALA A 230 -13.36 -10.51 -11.28
CA ALA A 230 -13.66 -10.92 -12.65
C ALA A 230 -12.51 -10.60 -13.65
N LYS A 231 -11.84 -9.46 -13.50
CA LYS A 231 -10.68 -9.11 -14.34
C LYS A 231 -9.45 -9.97 -14.08
N THR A 232 -9.23 -10.38 -12.84
CA THR A 232 -8.12 -11.26 -12.44
C THR A 232 -8.25 -12.62 -13.12
N PHE A 233 -9.49 -13.06 -13.35
CA PHE A 233 -9.80 -14.24 -14.15
C PHE A 233 -10.08 -13.90 -15.63
N GLU A 234 -9.44 -12.86 -16.17
CA GLU A 234 -9.43 -12.48 -17.59
C GLU A 234 -10.79 -12.10 -18.21
N PHE A 235 -11.84 -11.96 -17.40
CA PHE A 235 -13.15 -11.52 -17.87
C PHE A 235 -13.17 -9.99 -18.05
N ASN A 236 -12.85 -9.53 -19.25
CA ASN A 236 -12.72 -8.10 -19.55
C ASN A 236 -14.06 -7.38 -19.80
N ASN A 237 -15.16 -8.09 -20.08
CA ASN A 237 -16.45 -7.50 -20.41
C ASN A 237 -17.27 -7.09 -19.17
N GLN A 238 -16.87 -5.97 -18.58
CA GLN A 238 -17.42 -5.46 -17.32
C GLN A 238 -18.74 -4.67 -17.48
N ASN A 239 -19.34 -4.65 -18.67
CA ASN A 239 -20.48 -3.76 -18.97
C ASN A 239 -21.70 -4.05 -18.10
N TYR A 240 -22.13 -5.31 -18.02
CA TYR A 240 -23.32 -5.68 -17.26
C TYR A 240 -23.07 -5.72 -15.75
N ILE A 241 -21.87 -6.12 -15.32
CA ILE A 241 -21.45 -6.02 -13.91
C ILE A 241 -21.63 -4.58 -13.40
N LYS A 242 -21.24 -3.58 -14.20
CA LYS A 242 -21.34 -2.17 -13.82
C LYS A 242 -22.77 -1.62 -13.90
N LYS A 243 -23.50 -1.94 -14.97
CA LYS A 243 -24.81 -1.35 -15.25
C LYS A 243 -25.96 -2.00 -14.49
N TYR A 244 -25.85 -3.30 -14.23
CA TYR A 244 -26.90 -4.10 -13.62
C TYR A 244 -26.29 -5.04 -12.57
N PRO A 245 -25.58 -4.52 -11.55
CA PRO A 245 -24.84 -5.35 -10.59
C PRO A 245 -25.75 -6.31 -9.83
N ASP A 246 -26.95 -5.89 -9.42
CA ASP A 246 -27.89 -6.73 -8.68
C ASP A 246 -28.42 -7.87 -9.57
N LEU A 247 -28.75 -7.54 -10.82
CA LEU A 247 -29.19 -8.53 -11.82
C LEU A 247 -28.06 -9.51 -12.16
N PHE A 248 -26.83 -9.00 -12.31
CA PHE A 248 -25.67 -9.82 -12.58
C PHE A 248 -25.36 -10.74 -11.40
N LEU A 249 -25.44 -10.23 -10.16
CA LEU A 249 -25.27 -11.02 -8.95
C LEU A 249 -26.32 -12.13 -8.84
N LYS A 250 -27.61 -11.80 -9.01
CA LYS A 250 -28.69 -12.78 -9.05
C LYS A 250 -28.43 -13.87 -10.08
N ASN A 251 -28.11 -13.48 -11.32
CA ASN A 251 -27.82 -14.44 -12.38
C ASN A 251 -26.57 -15.27 -12.10
N MET A 252 -25.55 -14.69 -11.46
CA MET A 252 -24.34 -15.41 -11.08
C MET A 252 -24.65 -16.50 -10.05
N ILE A 253 -25.43 -16.20 -9.01
CA ILE A 253 -25.87 -17.17 -8.00
C ILE A 253 -26.61 -18.33 -8.68
N GLU A 254 -27.57 -18.04 -9.56
CA GLU A 254 -28.32 -19.07 -10.29
C GLU A 254 -27.41 -19.89 -11.23
N THR A 255 -26.45 -19.25 -11.91
CA THR A 255 -25.49 -19.94 -12.78
C THR A 255 -24.54 -20.83 -11.98
N MET A 256 -24.12 -20.41 -10.79
CA MET A 256 -23.33 -21.23 -9.88
C MET A 256 -24.14 -22.43 -9.40
N GLN A 257 -25.38 -22.22 -8.94
CA GLN A 257 -26.26 -23.31 -8.50
C GLN A 257 -26.48 -24.36 -9.59
N ASN A 258 -26.69 -23.93 -10.85
CA ASN A 258 -26.92 -24.84 -11.98
C ASN A 258 -25.67 -25.61 -12.39
N ASN A 259 -24.49 -24.99 -12.37
CA ASN A 259 -23.26 -25.59 -12.89
C ASN A 259 -22.48 -26.37 -11.83
N LEU A 260 -22.55 -25.93 -10.57
CA LEU A 260 -21.79 -26.48 -9.45
C LEU A 260 -22.67 -27.32 -8.51
N GLY A 261 -23.99 -27.18 -8.58
CA GLY A 261 -24.92 -27.72 -7.59
C GLY A 261 -24.93 -26.94 -6.27
N ALA A 262 -24.27 -25.79 -6.20
CA ALA A 262 -24.14 -24.94 -5.02
C ALA A 262 -24.01 -23.46 -5.40
N GLU A 263 -24.40 -22.56 -4.50
CA GLU A 263 -24.26 -21.10 -4.68
C GLU A 263 -22.83 -20.58 -4.44
N GLU A 264 -21.90 -21.49 -4.10
CA GLU A 264 -20.52 -21.17 -3.75
C GLU A 264 -19.55 -22.13 -4.47
N LEU A 265 -18.34 -21.63 -4.77
CA LEU A 265 -17.27 -22.39 -5.42
C LEU A 265 -16.18 -22.74 -4.41
N ASP A 266 -16.04 -24.02 -4.12
CA ASP A 266 -14.95 -24.55 -3.31
C ASP A 266 -13.65 -24.63 -4.14
N ILE A 267 -12.67 -23.78 -3.78
CA ILE A 267 -11.38 -23.67 -4.48
C ILE A 267 -10.64 -25.01 -4.46
N SER A 268 -10.73 -25.77 -3.38
CA SER A 268 -9.98 -27.02 -3.18
C SER A 268 -10.34 -28.09 -4.23
N LYS A 269 -11.57 -28.07 -4.77
CA LYS A 269 -12.00 -28.98 -5.84
C LYS A 269 -11.26 -28.76 -7.17
N TYR A 270 -10.71 -27.56 -7.37
CA TYR A 270 -10.00 -27.17 -8.60
C TYR A 270 -8.48 -27.08 -8.39
N MET A 271 -8.03 -27.14 -7.13
CA MET A 271 -6.63 -27.08 -6.74
C MET A 271 -6.25 -28.34 -5.96
N GLY A 272 -5.58 -29.28 -6.62
CA GLY A 272 -5.03 -30.45 -5.93
C GLY A 272 -3.92 -30.09 -4.94
N ASP A 273 -3.65 -30.98 -3.98
CA ASP A 273 -2.79 -30.79 -2.79
C ASP A 273 -1.36 -30.28 -3.08
N TYR A 274 -0.89 -30.38 -4.33
CA TYR A 274 0.46 -29.99 -4.75
C TYR A 274 0.50 -28.97 -5.90
N VAL A 275 -0.64 -28.67 -6.54
CA VAL A 275 -0.68 -27.86 -7.77
C VAL A 275 -0.19 -26.43 -7.52
N TRP A 276 -0.32 -25.93 -6.29
CA TRP A 276 0.14 -24.60 -5.91
C TRP A 276 1.67 -24.46 -5.88
N ARG A 277 2.44 -25.55 -5.85
CA ARG A 277 3.92 -25.52 -5.92
C ARG A 277 4.43 -25.15 -7.30
N ASP A 278 3.69 -25.56 -8.32
CA ASP A 278 4.04 -25.39 -9.73
C ASP A 278 3.47 -24.09 -10.33
N LEU A 279 2.69 -23.35 -9.55
CA LEU A 279 2.15 -22.07 -10.00
C LEU A 279 3.28 -21.04 -10.13
N PRO A 280 3.18 -20.13 -11.12
CA PRO A 280 4.00 -18.94 -11.16
C PRO A 280 3.94 -18.22 -9.83
N LYS A 281 5.09 -17.75 -9.34
CA LYS A 281 5.19 -17.04 -8.07
C LYS A 281 5.32 -15.54 -8.32
N GLN A 282 4.76 -14.76 -7.41
CA GLN A 282 4.96 -13.32 -7.34
C GLN A 282 5.72 -12.99 -6.06
N SER A 283 6.81 -12.26 -6.20
CA SER A 283 7.51 -11.64 -5.06
C SER A 283 6.74 -10.40 -4.62
N LEU A 284 6.36 -10.34 -3.35
CA LEU A 284 5.71 -9.18 -2.74
C LEU A 284 6.52 -8.68 -1.54
N PRO A 285 6.68 -7.36 -1.36
CA PRO A 285 7.17 -6.81 -0.10
C PRO A 285 6.15 -7.08 1.01
N ILE A 286 6.62 -7.57 2.16
CA ILE A 286 5.77 -7.90 3.31
C ILE A 286 5.39 -6.62 4.07
N PHE A 287 6.35 -5.71 4.26
CA PHE A 287 6.21 -4.52 5.08
C PHE A 287 6.48 -3.24 4.29
N SER A 288 5.78 -2.18 4.65
CA SER A 288 6.00 -0.83 4.10
C SER A 288 7.12 -0.06 4.80
N ASN A 289 7.39 -0.41 6.06
CA ASN A 289 8.42 0.16 6.92
C ASN A 289 9.78 0.04 6.23
N ILE A 290 10.36 1.20 5.90
CA ILE A 290 11.64 1.32 5.20
C ILE A 290 12.78 0.58 5.90
N SER A 291 12.74 0.44 7.23
CA SER A 291 13.79 -0.25 7.99
C SER A 291 13.73 -1.77 7.92
N ILE A 292 12.64 -2.34 7.39
CA ILE A 292 12.42 -3.78 7.23
C ILE A 292 11.81 -4.11 5.86
N ARG A 293 11.96 -3.20 4.87
CA ARG A 293 11.30 -3.29 3.55
C ARG A 293 11.90 -4.38 2.66
N ASP A 294 13.14 -4.76 2.88
CA ASP A 294 13.84 -5.79 2.09
C ASP A 294 13.30 -7.22 2.32
N LYS A 295 12.20 -7.34 3.08
CA LYS A 295 11.49 -8.57 3.35
C LYS A 295 10.48 -8.82 2.25
N SER A 296 10.78 -9.76 1.37
CA SER A 296 9.87 -10.22 0.34
C SER A 296 9.42 -11.65 0.59
N ILE A 297 8.23 -11.96 0.07
CA ILE A 297 7.65 -13.30 0.06
C ILE A 297 7.28 -13.68 -1.36
N ASP A 298 7.71 -14.86 -1.77
CA ASP A 298 7.26 -15.46 -3.02
C ASP A 298 5.97 -16.23 -2.79
N ILE A 299 4.85 -15.64 -3.20
CA ILE A 299 3.54 -16.29 -3.11
C ILE A 299 3.11 -16.89 -4.44
N PRO A 300 2.52 -18.10 -4.46
CA PRO A 300 1.96 -18.66 -5.68
C PRO A 300 0.78 -17.82 -6.16
N LEU A 301 0.69 -17.60 -7.47
CA LEU A 301 -0.42 -16.92 -8.12
C LEU A 301 -1.57 -17.90 -8.30
N ILE A 302 -2.45 -18.00 -7.30
CA ILE A 302 -3.61 -18.89 -7.26
C ILE A 302 -4.51 -18.68 -8.49
N SER A 303 -4.67 -17.43 -8.92
CA SER A 303 -5.44 -17.07 -10.10
C SER A 303 -4.89 -17.65 -11.41
N GLU A 304 -3.63 -18.06 -11.45
CA GLU A 304 -2.99 -18.68 -12.62
C GLU A 304 -3.21 -20.19 -12.71
N ASN A 305 -3.89 -20.81 -11.74
CA ASN A 305 -4.31 -22.19 -11.87
C ASN A 305 -5.31 -22.34 -13.02
N PHE A 306 -4.98 -23.17 -14.02
CA PHE A 306 -5.79 -23.33 -15.23
C PHE A 306 -7.23 -23.79 -14.94
N ASN A 307 -7.41 -24.79 -14.07
CA ASN A 307 -8.73 -25.35 -13.79
C ASN A 307 -9.63 -24.32 -13.08
N LEU A 308 -9.08 -23.65 -12.06
CA LEU A 308 -9.76 -22.60 -11.31
C LEU A 308 -10.10 -21.41 -12.22
N LYS A 309 -9.13 -20.95 -13.02
CA LYS A 309 -9.30 -19.85 -13.97
C LYS A 309 -10.39 -20.16 -14.98
N LYS A 310 -10.38 -21.37 -15.55
CA LYS A 310 -11.38 -21.82 -16.53
C LYS A 310 -12.78 -21.86 -15.93
N VAL A 311 -12.98 -22.51 -14.79
CA VAL A 311 -14.33 -22.62 -14.20
C VAL A 311 -14.90 -21.25 -13.84
N ILE A 312 -14.09 -20.35 -13.29
CA ILE A 312 -14.54 -18.99 -12.95
C ILE A 312 -14.87 -18.18 -14.21
N TYR A 313 -14.03 -18.26 -15.24
CA TYR A 313 -14.30 -17.60 -16.52
C TYR A 313 -15.60 -18.10 -17.14
N ASP A 314 -15.81 -19.41 -17.17
CA ASP A 314 -17.01 -20.03 -17.75
C ASP A 314 -18.28 -19.58 -17.01
N LEU A 315 -18.24 -19.49 -15.68
CA LEU A 315 -19.35 -18.95 -14.86
C LEU A 315 -19.64 -17.48 -15.21
N LEU A 316 -18.61 -16.64 -15.32
CA LEU A 316 -18.75 -15.22 -15.68
C LEU A 316 -19.32 -15.05 -17.10
N GLU A 317 -18.85 -15.83 -18.06
CA GLU A 317 -19.30 -15.77 -19.45
C GLU A 317 -20.76 -16.22 -19.58
N GLN A 318 -21.14 -17.32 -18.92
CA GLN A 318 -22.51 -17.82 -18.91
C GLN A 318 -23.46 -16.82 -18.24
N THR A 319 -23.06 -16.28 -17.09
CA THR A 319 -23.81 -15.22 -16.40
C THR A 319 -24.01 -14.01 -17.30
N HIS A 320 -22.96 -13.57 -18.00
CA HIS A 320 -23.05 -12.47 -18.96
C HIS A 320 -24.07 -12.74 -20.08
N LYS A 321 -24.06 -13.94 -20.66
CA LYS A 321 -25.02 -14.36 -21.69
C LYS A 321 -26.44 -14.37 -21.13
N LYS A 322 -26.63 -14.86 -19.90
CA LYS A 322 -27.94 -14.93 -19.25
C LYS A 322 -28.53 -13.55 -18.97
N VAL A 323 -27.73 -12.65 -18.40
CA VAL A 323 -28.12 -11.23 -18.20
C VAL A 323 -28.49 -10.56 -19.52
N LYS A 324 -27.72 -10.80 -20.58
CA LYS A 324 -28.04 -10.27 -21.92
C LYS A 324 -29.42 -10.74 -22.40
N THR A 325 -29.74 -12.02 -22.23
CA THR A 325 -31.01 -12.62 -22.62
C THR A 325 -32.16 -12.10 -21.76
N GLU A 326 -32.00 -12.03 -20.44
CA GLU A 326 -33.03 -11.51 -19.52
C GLU A 326 -33.33 -10.03 -19.80
N LEU A 327 -32.31 -9.21 -20.02
CA LEU A 327 -32.49 -7.81 -20.43
C LEU A 327 -33.19 -7.68 -21.80
N ALA A 328 -32.94 -8.59 -22.74
CA ALA A 328 -33.63 -8.58 -24.03
C ALA A 328 -35.11 -8.96 -23.87
N GLN A 329 -35.41 -9.90 -22.97
CA GLN A 329 -36.78 -10.32 -22.66
C GLN A 329 -37.57 -9.22 -21.95
N LEU A 330 -37.00 -8.60 -20.91
CA LEU A 330 -37.62 -7.48 -20.20
C LEU A 330 -37.98 -6.33 -21.15
N ARG A 331 -37.10 -6.01 -22.10
CA ARG A 331 -37.38 -4.99 -23.13
C ARG A 331 -38.53 -5.37 -24.06
N LYS A 332 -38.68 -6.65 -24.41
CA LYS A 332 -39.82 -7.14 -25.20
C LYS A 332 -41.14 -7.05 -24.44
N GLU A 333 -41.08 -7.26 -23.12
CA GLU A 333 -42.23 -7.17 -22.21
C GLU A 333 -42.57 -5.72 -21.82
N GLY A 334 -41.88 -4.72 -22.38
CA GLY A 334 -42.11 -3.30 -22.11
C GLY A 334 -41.52 -2.82 -20.78
N VAL A 335 -40.81 -3.68 -20.04
CA VAL A 335 -40.10 -3.29 -18.81
C VAL A 335 -38.78 -2.64 -19.19
N ILE A 336 -38.57 -1.40 -18.72
CA ILE A 336 -37.30 -0.68 -18.90
C ILE A 336 -36.39 -1.05 -17.71
N PRO A 337 -35.34 -1.88 -17.89
CA PRO A 337 -34.50 -2.28 -16.78
C PRO A 337 -33.75 -1.07 -16.24
N THR A 338 -33.86 -0.83 -14.93
CA THR A 338 -33.19 0.29 -14.28
C THR A 338 -31.69 0.00 -14.25
N GLU A 339 -30.92 0.71 -15.08
CA GLU A 339 -29.47 0.68 -14.94
C GLU A 339 -29.13 1.30 -13.58
N LYS A 340 -28.43 0.54 -12.71
CA LYS A 340 -27.52 1.20 -11.78
C LYS A 340 -26.43 1.77 -12.68
N ARG A 341 -26.70 2.96 -13.20
CA ARG A 341 -25.61 3.85 -13.53
C ARG A 341 -24.82 3.87 -12.22
N ALA A 342 -23.57 3.41 -12.23
CA ALA A 342 -22.59 4.01 -11.34
C ALA A 342 -22.96 5.49 -11.37
N ASN A 343 -23.23 6.12 -10.21
CA ASN A 343 -23.46 7.57 -10.11
C ASN A 343 -22.68 8.12 -11.25
N PRO A 344 -23.37 8.67 -12.28
CA PRO A 344 -22.69 8.91 -13.53
C PRO A 344 -21.44 9.67 -13.09
N THR A 345 -20.30 9.40 -13.71
CA THR A 345 -19.04 10.09 -13.45
C THR A 345 -19.27 11.60 -13.57
N LYS A 346 -19.94 12.21 -12.59
CA LYS A 346 -20.98 13.22 -12.82
C LYS A 346 -21.77 12.95 -14.13
N GLY A 347 -22.54 13.84 -14.75
CA GLY A 347 -23.03 13.52 -16.11
C GLY A 347 -21.85 13.18 -17.07
N ILE A 348 -21.98 13.50 -18.35
CA ILE A 348 -20.95 14.47 -18.74
C ILE A 348 -21.32 15.70 -17.88
N GLU A 349 -20.87 15.76 -16.62
CA GLU A 349 -20.39 17.07 -16.20
C GLU A 349 -19.36 17.30 -17.28
N VAL A 350 -19.63 18.29 -18.12
CA VAL A 350 -18.55 19.00 -18.78
C VAL A 350 -17.50 19.11 -17.70
N LEU A 351 -16.46 18.25 -17.76
CA LEU A 351 -15.56 18.02 -16.64
C LEU A 351 -15.08 19.43 -16.30
N SER A 352 -15.62 20.02 -15.25
CA SER A 352 -15.47 21.46 -15.09
C SER A 352 -14.09 21.60 -14.49
N PHE A 353 -13.26 22.37 -15.16
CA PHE A 353 -11.91 22.57 -14.71
C PHE A 353 -11.94 23.16 -13.29
N ASP A 354 -11.29 22.49 -12.35
CA ASP A 354 -11.37 22.83 -10.93
C ASP A 354 -10.30 23.89 -10.60
N HIS A 355 -10.65 25.15 -10.79
CA HIS A 355 -9.75 26.28 -10.55
C HIS A 355 -9.32 26.43 -9.08
N ILE A 356 -10.14 25.95 -8.14
CA ILE A 356 -9.81 26.01 -6.71
C ILE A 356 -8.69 25.01 -6.43
N GLN A 357 -8.89 23.74 -6.83
CA GLN A 357 -7.89 22.70 -6.67
C GLN A 357 -6.60 23.02 -7.45
N GLU A 358 -6.71 23.55 -8.68
CA GLU A 358 -5.54 23.99 -9.45
C GLU A 358 -4.72 25.03 -8.68
N LYS A 359 -5.38 26.07 -8.16
CA LYS A 359 -4.72 27.15 -7.41
C LYS A 359 -4.05 26.63 -6.15
N GLU A 360 -4.68 25.69 -5.44
CA GLU A 360 -4.10 25.05 -4.27
C GLU A 360 -2.86 24.24 -4.62
N LEU A 361 -2.92 23.40 -5.65
CA LEU A 361 -1.80 22.59 -6.11
C LEU A 361 -0.65 23.45 -6.63
N LEU A 362 -0.93 24.51 -7.39
CA LEU A 362 0.07 25.47 -7.84
C LEU A 362 0.71 26.23 -6.68
N ASN A 363 -0.06 26.57 -5.64
CA ASN A 363 0.51 27.17 -4.43
C ASN A 363 1.40 26.19 -3.67
N GLN A 364 1.02 24.92 -3.56
CA GLN A 364 1.86 23.88 -2.96
C GLN A 364 3.17 23.71 -3.74
N TYR A 365 3.08 23.64 -5.07
CA TYR A 365 4.24 23.59 -5.95
C TYR A 365 5.16 24.81 -5.78
N LYS A 366 4.61 26.03 -5.73
CA LYS A 366 5.40 27.26 -5.47
C LYS A 366 6.06 27.27 -4.09
N LYS A 367 5.41 26.72 -3.07
CA LYS A 367 5.96 26.60 -1.72
C LYS A 367 7.06 25.54 -1.64
N SER A 368 7.02 24.53 -2.49
CA SER A 368 7.99 23.42 -2.51
C SER A 368 9.33 23.76 -3.17
N CYS A 369 9.52 24.96 -3.71
CA CYS A 369 10.71 25.35 -4.47
C CYS A 369 12.05 25.19 -3.73
N SER A 370 12.05 25.18 -2.40
CA SER A 370 13.27 25.06 -1.58
C SER A 370 13.71 23.61 -1.33
N ASN A 371 12.90 22.60 -1.65
CA ASN A 371 13.22 21.20 -1.42
C ASN A 371 12.83 20.35 -2.65
N ALA A 372 13.81 19.67 -3.24
CA ALA A 372 13.61 18.87 -4.45
C ALA A 372 12.63 17.69 -4.24
N MET A 373 12.63 17.06 -3.06
CA MET A 373 11.69 15.99 -2.71
C MET A 373 10.25 16.53 -2.63
N ASP A 374 10.03 17.64 -1.93
CA ASP A 374 8.69 18.24 -1.86
C ASP A 374 8.19 18.67 -3.24
N LYS A 375 9.09 19.23 -4.06
CA LYS A 375 8.78 19.65 -5.43
C LYS A 375 8.42 18.46 -6.32
N HIS A 376 9.14 17.35 -6.21
CA HIS A 376 8.81 16.10 -6.88
C HIS A 376 7.37 15.65 -6.58
N PHE A 377 6.96 15.61 -5.31
CA PHE A 377 5.59 15.21 -4.96
C PHE A 377 4.52 16.23 -5.39
N ALA A 378 4.83 17.53 -5.35
CA ALA A 378 3.94 18.55 -5.86
C ALA A 378 3.75 18.42 -7.39
N LEU A 379 4.82 18.09 -8.11
CA LEU A 379 4.77 17.79 -9.55
C LEU A 379 3.89 16.57 -9.83
N ILE A 380 4.01 15.48 -9.07
CA ILE A 380 3.14 14.31 -9.23
C ILE A 380 1.66 14.70 -9.10
N ALA A 381 1.31 15.49 -8.09
CA ALA A 381 -0.07 15.93 -7.88
C ALA A 381 -0.59 16.79 -9.05
N LEU A 382 0.24 17.70 -9.58
CA LEU A 382 -0.09 18.47 -10.78
C LEU A 382 -0.21 17.58 -12.02
N GLN A 383 0.67 16.60 -12.20
CA GLN A 383 0.58 15.64 -13.30
C GLN A 383 -0.74 14.86 -13.25
N ASP A 384 -1.15 14.35 -12.08
CA ASP A 384 -2.44 13.67 -11.91
C ASP A 384 -3.63 14.58 -12.21
N PHE A 385 -3.57 15.81 -11.70
CA PHE A 385 -4.59 16.83 -11.93
C PHE A 385 -4.74 17.16 -13.42
N TYR A 386 -3.69 17.63 -14.10
CA TYR A 386 -3.79 17.98 -15.52
C TYR A 386 -4.05 16.78 -16.42
N TYR A 387 -3.51 15.60 -16.07
CA TYR A 387 -3.86 14.38 -16.78
C TYR A 387 -5.37 14.10 -16.68
N LYS A 388 -6.01 14.27 -15.52
CA LYS A 388 -7.49 14.14 -15.38
C LYS A 388 -8.24 15.03 -16.38
N TYR A 389 -7.80 16.27 -16.57
CA TYR A 389 -8.44 17.27 -17.46
C TYR A 389 -7.97 17.24 -18.93
N ARG A 390 -7.04 16.35 -19.30
CA ARG A 390 -6.41 16.26 -20.64
C ARG A 390 -7.34 16.19 -21.85
N LYS A 391 -8.61 15.80 -21.67
CA LYS A 391 -9.60 15.68 -22.75
C LYS A 391 -10.37 16.97 -23.02
N LEU A 392 -10.31 17.95 -22.13
CA LEU A 392 -11.07 19.20 -22.26
C LEU A 392 -10.42 20.18 -23.24
N ASP A 393 -9.09 20.27 -23.15
CA ASP A 393 -8.29 21.23 -23.90
C ASP A 393 -6.89 20.61 -24.04
N SER A 394 -6.32 20.67 -25.24
CA SER A 394 -4.98 20.14 -25.52
C SER A 394 -3.92 20.80 -24.65
N LYS A 395 -4.14 22.04 -24.19
CA LYS A 395 -3.22 22.72 -23.27
C LYS A 395 -3.00 21.95 -21.97
N TYR A 396 -4.01 21.27 -21.43
CA TYR A 396 -3.86 20.53 -20.17
C TYR A 396 -3.02 19.27 -20.36
N LEU A 397 -3.14 18.63 -21.52
CA LEU A 397 -2.25 17.53 -21.88
C LEU A 397 -0.81 18.04 -21.99
N GLN A 398 -0.60 19.21 -22.60
CA GLN A 398 0.73 19.81 -22.72
C GLN A 398 1.33 20.17 -21.36
N ILE A 399 0.57 20.84 -20.49
CA ILE A 399 1.00 21.16 -19.12
C ILE A 399 1.35 19.88 -18.34
N CYS A 400 0.57 18.81 -18.50
CA CYS A 400 0.89 17.52 -17.89
C CYS A 400 2.22 16.95 -18.41
N ILE A 401 2.49 17.05 -19.71
CA ILE A 401 3.76 16.62 -20.32
C ILE A 401 4.92 17.45 -19.75
N ASP A 402 4.75 18.77 -19.67
CA ASP A 402 5.77 19.70 -19.18
C ASP A 402 6.15 19.37 -17.72
N TYR A 403 5.15 19.15 -16.84
CA TYR A 403 5.42 18.73 -15.46
C TYR A 403 5.99 17.33 -15.34
N CYS A 404 5.68 16.40 -16.24
CA CYS A 404 6.36 15.10 -16.26
C CYS A 404 7.85 15.25 -16.61
N ASN A 405 8.17 16.08 -17.61
CA ASN A 405 9.56 16.33 -18.01
C ASN A 405 10.34 17.09 -16.92
N GLU A 406 9.71 18.09 -16.31
CA GLU A 406 10.31 18.80 -15.17
C GLU A 406 10.63 17.84 -14.03
N ASP A 407 9.72 16.93 -13.72
CA ASP A 407 9.89 15.93 -12.67
C ASP A 407 11.05 14.97 -12.97
N ILE A 408 11.14 14.46 -14.19
CA ILE A 408 12.25 13.60 -14.63
C ILE A 408 13.59 14.34 -14.54
N ASN A 409 13.64 15.62 -14.93
CA ASN A 409 14.85 16.44 -14.86
C ASN A 409 15.25 16.76 -13.41
N LEU A 410 14.29 16.74 -12.47
CA LEU A 410 14.53 17.00 -11.05
C LEU A 410 15.15 15.79 -10.32
N LEU A 411 15.02 14.58 -10.86
CA LEU A 411 15.40 13.34 -10.17
C LEU A 411 16.83 13.29 -9.60
N PRO A 412 17.89 13.81 -10.26
CA PRO A 412 19.23 13.86 -9.66
C PRO A 412 19.27 14.71 -8.38
N GLN A 413 18.50 15.79 -8.33
CA GLN A 413 18.38 16.66 -7.17
C GLN A 413 17.54 15.99 -6.08
N VAL A 414 16.50 15.25 -6.46
CA VAL A 414 15.70 14.41 -5.55
C VAL A 414 16.59 13.38 -4.84
N GLN A 415 17.42 12.65 -5.59
CA GLN A 415 18.37 11.68 -5.02
C GLN A 415 19.33 12.34 -4.03
N SER A 416 19.92 13.47 -4.43
CA SER A 416 20.86 14.21 -3.58
C SER A 416 20.21 14.77 -2.31
N GLN A 417 18.97 15.26 -2.42
CA GLN A 417 18.20 15.79 -1.30
C GLN A 417 17.79 14.67 -0.34
N TYR A 418 17.35 13.52 -0.85
CA TYR A 418 17.02 12.34 -0.04
C TYR A 418 18.19 11.90 0.83
N VAL A 419 19.37 11.70 0.24
CA VAL A 419 20.57 11.29 1.00
C VAL A 419 20.94 12.33 2.07
N ARG A 420 20.79 13.61 1.76
CA ARG A 420 21.05 14.71 2.71
C ARG A 420 20.05 14.67 3.88
N ASP A 421 18.77 14.54 3.59
CA ASP A 421 17.70 14.53 4.58
C ASP A 421 17.83 13.32 5.51
N GLU A 422 18.12 12.13 4.97
CA GLU A 422 18.37 10.92 5.76
C GLU A 422 19.60 11.07 6.66
N LYS A 423 20.71 11.63 6.13
CA LYS A 423 21.90 11.92 6.93
C LYS A 423 21.60 12.92 8.05
N GLU A 424 20.81 13.96 7.79
CA GLU A 424 20.40 14.92 8.82
C GLU A 424 19.54 14.24 9.90
N ASN A 425 18.61 13.38 9.49
CA ASN A 425 17.74 12.63 10.39
C ASN A 425 18.53 11.71 11.31
N ILE A 426 19.51 10.97 10.78
CA ILE A 426 20.41 10.13 11.57
C ILE A 426 21.23 10.99 12.54
N ASN A 427 21.77 12.13 12.09
CA ASN A 427 22.58 13.02 12.95
C ASN A 427 21.79 13.62 14.12
N LYS A 428 20.47 13.84 13.99
CA LYS A 428 19.60 14.26 15.10
C LYS A 428 19.60 13.25 16.26
N LEU A 429 20.04 12.01 16.02
CA LEU A 429 20.11 10.92 17.00
C LEU A 429 21.52 10.68 17.53
N SER A 430 22.46 11.59 17.26
CA SER A 430 23.81 11.57 17.83
C SER A 430 23.85 11.54 19.37
N SER A 431 22.75 11.90 20.03
CA SER A 431 22.59 11.79 21.49
C SER A 431 22.12 10.42 21.97
N ILE A 432 21.84 9.49 21.05
CA ILE A 432 21.25 8.17 21.29
C ILE A 432 22.22 7.06 20.88
N TYR A 433 22.92 7.27 19.76
CA TYR A 433 23.89 6.33 19.20
C TYR A 433 25.31 6.85 19.36
N SER A 434 26.27 5.93 19.44
CA SER A 434 27.69 6.24 19.41
C SER A 434 28.09 6.84 18.06
N LYS A 435 29.22 7.55 18.02
CA LYS A 435 29.78 8.10 16.77
C LYS A 435 30.02 7.01 15.71
N LYS A 436 30.36 5.79 16.14
CA LYS A 436 30.59 4.64 15.27
C LYS A 436 29.28 4.18 14.62
N GLU A 437 28.23 3.96 15.42
CA GLU A 437 26.90 3.54 14.92
C GLU A 437 26.29 4.59 13.98
N ILE A 438 26.46 5.89 14.28
CA ILE A 438 26.02 6.97 13.38
C ILE A 438 26.77 6.91 12.03
N ALA A 439 28.08 6.66 12.05
CA ALA A 439 28.87 6.55 10.82
C ALA A 439 28.46 5.34 9.97
N GLU A 440 28.19 4.20 10.62
CA GLU A 440 27.68 2.97 9.98
C GLU A 440 26.32 3.25 9.31
N GLN A 441 25.34 3.80 10.03
CA GLN A 441 24.03 4.14 9.46
C GLN A 441 24.11 5.13 8.29
N ILE A 442 25.01 6.13 8.36
CA ILE A 442 25.21 7.07 7.25
C ILE A 442 25.80 6.36 6.02
N SER A 443 26.66 5.37 6.21
CA SER A 443 27.25 4.60 5.10
C SER A 443 26.25 3.67 4.41
N GLU A 444 25.18 3.29 5.11
CA GLU A 444 24.11 2.42 4.62
C GLU A 444 22.98 3.17 3.91
N ILE A 445 23.03 4.51 3.84
CA ILE A 445 22.00 5.29 3.14
C ILE A 445 21.97 4.91 1.66
N GLY A 446 20.90 4.23 1.26
CA GLY A 446 20.63 3.87 -0.13
C GLY A 446 20.13 5.04 -0.99
N THR A 447 19.68 4.71 -2.20
CA THR A 447 19.05 5.68 -3.12
C THR A 447 17.56 5.83 -2.84
N PHE A 448 16.99 6.98 -3.18
CA PHE A 448 15.54 7.15 -3.20
C PHE A 448 14.92 6.18 -4.22
N ASN A 449 14.08 5.26 -3.75
CA ASN A 449 13.46 4.21 -4.55
C ASN A 449 11.94 4.39 -4.69
N GLY A 450 11.47 5.65 -4.65
CA GLY A 450 10.06 5.97 -4.87
C GLY A 450 9.62 5.67 -6.31
N ASN A 451 8.36 5.29 -6.48
CA ASN A 451 7.74 5.19 -7.80
C ASN A 451 7.75 6.56 -8.48
N ILE A 452 8.22 6.64 -9.73
CA ILE A 452 8.24 7.86 -10.55
C ILE A 452 7.17 7.75 -11.65
N PRO A 453 5.94 8.27 -11.42
CA PRO A 453 4.83 8.07 -12.37
C PRO A 453 5.05 8.77 -13.72
N ALA A 454 5.89 9.81 -13.75
CA ALA A 454 6.16 10.63 -14.93
C ALA A 454 6.58 9.80 -16.16
N PHE A 455 7.51 8.85 -15.99
CA PHE A 455 7.97 7.98 -17.08
C PHE A 455 6.81 7.18 -17.70
N LYS A 456 6.03 6.50 -16.86
CA LYS A 456 4.90 5.67 -17.31
C LYS A 456 3.83 6.53 -17.96
N ARG A 457 3.54 7.70 -17.39
CA ARG A 457 2.54 8.65 -17.90
C ARG A 457 2.93 9.17 -19.28
N LEU A 458 4.17 9.64 -19.47
CA LEU A 458 4.68 10.08 -20.77
C LEU A 458 4.67 8.97 -21.82
N ALA A 459 5.12 7.76 -21.46
CA ALA A 459 5.10 6.63 -22.38
C ALA A 459 3.68 6.31 -22.87
N ILE A 460 2.68 6.35 -21.97
CA ILE A 460 1.26 6.14 -22.32
C ILE A 460 0.72 7.28 -23.19
N ILE A 461 1.07 8.54 -22.90
CA ILE A 461 0.64 9.71 -23.67
C ILE A 461 1.14 9.59 -25.11
N PHE A 462 2.45 9.39 -25.29
CA PHE A 462 3.05 9.28 -26.62
C PHE A 462 2.55 8.04 -27.37
N GLU A 463 2.37 6.91 -26.69
CA GLU A 463 1.76 5.72 -27.29
C GLU A 463 0.35 6.01 -27.84
N LYS A 464 -0.50 6.70 -27.08
CA LYS A 464 -1.87 7.05 -27.50
C LYS A 464 -1.89 8.03 -28.67
N ASN A 465 -0.93 8.93 -28.73
CA ASN A 465 -0.75 9.87 -29.84
C ASN A 465 -0.08 9.22 -31.07
N LYS A 466 0.23 7.92 -31.02
CA LYS A 466 0.99 7.19 -32.05
C LYS A 466 2.42 7.70 -32.25
N GLU A 467 2.96 8.43 -31.28
CA GLU A 467 4.34 8.92 -31.24
C GLU A 467 5.28 7.86 -30.64
N TYR A 468 5.31 6.67 -31.26
CA TYR A 468 5.98 5.49 -30.67
C TYR A 468 7.48 5.69 -30.41
N LEU A 469 8.17 6.46 -31.27
CA LEU A 469 9.60 6.76 -31.06
C LEU A 469 9.81 7.56 -29.77
N LYS A 470 8.99 8.58 -29.50
CA LYS A 470 9.05 9.34 -28.23
C LYS A 470 8.73 8.45 -27.03
N ALA A 471 7.74 7.57 -27.16
CA ALA A 471 7.41 6.60 -26.11
C ALA A 471 8.59 5.66 -25.80
N ILE A 472 9.32 5.20 -26.82
CA ILE A 472 10.52 4.37 -26.67
C ILE A 472 11.66 5.13 -26.00
N VAL A 473 11.88 6.40 -26.37
CA VAL A 473 12.89 7.27 -25.72
C VAL A 473 12.61 7.39 -24.22
N VAL A 474 11.36 7.64 -23.84
CA VAL A 474 10.95 7.70 -22.43
C VAL A 474 11.21 6.36 -21.72
N CYS A 475 10.91 5.22 -22.37
CA CYS A 475 11.20 3.91 -21.78
C CYS A 475 12.71 3.72 -21.55
N ASN A 476 13.56 4.12 -22.49
CA ASN A 476 15.01 4.04 -22.31
C ASN A 476 15.50 4.94 -21.17
N GLN A 477 14.99 6.17 -21.07
CA GLN A 477 15.31 7.05 -19.94
C GLN A 477 14.91 6.43 -18.60
N ALA A 478 13.73 5.81 -18.53
CA ALA A 478 13.26 5.12 -17.34
C ALA A 478 14.15 3.93 -16.98
N ILE A 479 14.50 3.09 -17.96
CA ILE A 479 15.40 1.94 -17.79
C ILE A 479 16.75 2.41 -17.22
N THR A 480 17.39 3.38 -17.88
CA THR A 480 18.68 3.92 -17.42
C THR A 480 18.61 4.50 -16.01
N TYR A 481 17.53 5.23 -15.68
CA TYR A 481 17.33 5.76 -14.34
C TYR A 481 17.20 4.65 -13.30
N TYR A 482 16.30 3.69 -13.52
CA TYR A 482 16.01 2.61 -12.56
C TYR A 482 17.15 1.61 -12.43
N GLU A 483 17.93 1.35 -13.49
CA GLU A 483 19.19 0.60 -13.41
C GLU A 483 20.18 1.30 -12.49
N GLY A 484 20.33 2.63 -12.61
CA GLY A 484 21.22 3.44 -11.79
C GLY A 484 20.88 3.44 -10.30
N ILE A 485 19.64 3.08 -9.93
CA ILE A 485 19.18 2.97 -8.54
C ILE A 485 18.77 1.54 -8.15
N THR A 486 19.22 0.54 -8.92
CA THR A 486 19.02 -0.91 -8.66
C THR A 486 17.55 -1.36 -8.53
N MET A 487 16.61 -0.68 -9.17
CA MET A 487 15.18 -1.04 -9.18
C MET A 487 14.83 -1.96 -10.35
N TYR A 488 15.29 -3.21 -10.31
CA TYR A 488 15.19 -4.16 -11.43
C TYR A 488 13.76 -4.50 -11.87
N ASP A 489 12.79 -4.51 -10.95
CA ASP A 489 11.38 -4.74 -11.30
C ASP A 489 10.82 -3.62 -12.19
N ALA A 490 11.19 -2.37 -11.91
CA ALA A 490 10.80 -1.23 -12.74
C ALA A 490 11.50 -1.30 -14.10
N VAL A 491 12.77 -1.70 -14.14
CA VAL A 491 13.50 -1.93 -15.40
C VAL A 491 12.78 -2.96 -16.27
N ALA A 492 12.39 -4.10 -15.68
CA ALA A 492 11.66 -5.15 -16.39
C ALA A 492 10.32 -4.66 -16.96
N GLU A 493 9.56 -3.87 -16.21
CA GLU A 493 8.30 -3.27 -16.69
C GLU A 493 8.53 -2.40 -17.95
N PHE A 494 9.54 -1.53 -17.93
CA PHE A 494 9.82 -0.64 -19.05
C PHE A 494 10.45 -1.36 -20.25
N GLU A 495 11.23 -2.41 -20.04
CA GLU A 495 11.72 -3.29 -21.12
C GLU A 495 10.57 -4.04 -21.81
N GLU A 496 9.61 -4.57 -21.05
CA GLU A 496 8.42 -5.21 -21.64
C GLU A 496 7.59 -4.20 -22.45
N ARG A 497 7.38 -2.99 -21.92
CA ARG A 497 6.67 -1.92 -22.62
C ARG A 497 7.39 -1.49 -23.89
N LYS A 498 8.71 -1.34 -23.84
CA LYS A 498 9.55 -1.01 -25.01
C LYS A 498 9.40 -2.06 -26.12
N LYS A 499 9.46 -3.35 -25.78
CA LYS A 499 9.22 -4.45 -26.75
C LYS A 499 7.83 -4.35 -27.40
N LYS A 500 6.79 -4.07 -26.61
CA LYS A 500 5.42 -3.84 -27.12
C LYS A 500 5.37 -2.65 -28.08
N LEU A 501 6.00 -1.53 -27.75
CA LEU A 501 6.05 -0.34 -28.61
C LEU A 501 6.83 -0.57 -29.90
N GLN A 502 7.96 -1.27 -29.85
CA GLN A 502 8.74 -1.66 -31.04
C GLN A 502 7.90 -2.54 -31.98
N SER A 503 7.16 -3.51 -31.44
CA SER A 503 6.26 -4.35 -32.26
C SER A 503 5.18 -3.54 -32.98
N LYS A 504 4.66 -2.49 -32.34
CA LYS A 504 3.67 -1.57 -32.94
C LYS A 504 4.29 -0.70 -34.03
N LEU A 505 5.50 -0.21 -33.82
CA LEU A 505 6.24 0.56 -34.82
C LEU A 505 6.48 -0.28 -36.09
N THR A 506 6.94 -1.53 -35.94
CA THR A 506 7.17 -2.44 -37.08
C THR A 506 5.88 -2.77 -37.85
N LYS A 507 4.72 -2.83 -37.17
CA LYS A 507 3.41 -3.04 -37.81
C LYS A 507 2.89 -1.83 -38.60
N ILE A 508 3.44 -0.64 -38.37
CA ILE A 508 3.06 0.59 -39.09
C ILE A 508 4.02 0.85 -40.26
N SER A 509 5.24 0.34 -40.18
CA SER A 509 6.22 0.37 -41.27
C SER A 509 6.04 -0.74 -42.32
N LYS A 510 5.12 -1.68 -42.09
CA LYS A 510 4.61 -2.65 -43.05
C LYS A 510 3.22 -2.23 -43.49
#